data_AF-A0A956EWU8-F1
#
_entry.id   AF-A0A956EWU8-F1
#
_cell.length_a   1.000
_cell.length_b   1.000
_cell.length_c   1.000
_cell.angle_alpha   90.00
_cell.angle_beta   90.00
_cell.angle_gamma   90.00
#
_symmetry.space_group_name_H-M   'P 1'
#
loop_
_entity.id
_entity.type
_entity.pdbx_description
1 polymer ?
#
loop_
_entity_poly.entity_id
_entity_poly.type
_entity_poly.pdbx_seq_one_letter_code
_entity_poly.pdbx_strand_id
1 'polypeptide(L)'
;MTWLRSRWFTWICAALCGWFVLTQLPSRAFRREATEWVTGDERQQELARSVNSQLPGVAPRQFTTGSELFDGEWAFGTGVMAAIGNAQLALQSSDARDASKSASDRALRHVTSWEIRGFDRARWGSDPLTPADSREAHVAYLGYLNLALSIRHAVGSSDYDELGEQITERLVTLYRGSPGMLLETYPGEYYPVDNAMAIA
;
A
#
# COMPACT_ATOMS: atom_id res chain seq x y z
N MET A 1 63.33 -7.88 -6.36
CA MET A 1 61.97 -8.31 -6.79
C MET A 1 60.97 -8.48 -5.63
N THR A 2 61.39 -8.51 -4.36
CA THR A 2 60.49 -8.68 -3.20
C THR A 2 59.70 -7.41 -2.82
N TRP A 3 60.26 -6.22 -3.05
CA TRP A 3 59.64 -4.94 -2.66
C TRP A 3 58.39 -4.56 -3.48
N LEU A 4 58.38 -4.85 -4.78
CA LEU A 4 57.21 -4.62 -5.64
C LEU A 4 56.03 -5.51 -5.23
N ARG A 5 56.26 -6.79 -4.93
CA ARG A 5 55.18 -7.71 -4.50
C ARG A 5 54.46 -7.26 -3.22
N SER A 6 55.18 -6.64 -2.29
CA SER A 6 54.61 -6.12 -1.05
C SER A 6 53.65 -4.94 -1.29
N ARG A 7 53.99 -4.00 -2.19
CA ARG A 7 53.11 -2.85 -2.49
C ARG A 7 51.83 -3.27 -3.22
N TRP A 8 51.93 -4.22 -4.15
CA TRP A 8 50.75 -4.74 -4.86
C TRP A 8 49.77 -5.43 -3.92
N PHE A 9 50.27 -6.21 -2.95
CA PHE A 9 49.43 -6.83 -1.93
C PHE A 9 48.69 -5.79 -1.07
N THR A 10 49.38 -4.73 -0.62
CA THR A 10 48.75 -3.66 0.17
C THR A 10 47.66 -2.92 -0.60
N TRP A 11 47.87 -2.65 -1.89
CA TRP A 11 46.83 -2.01 -2.74
C TRP A 11 45.62 -2.90 -2.94
N ILE A 12 45.81 -4.21 -3.15
CA ILE A 12 44.70 -5.16 -3.25
C ILE A 12 43.92 -5.21 -1.94
N CYS A 13 44.59 -5.30 -0.79
CA CYS A 13 43.92 -5.27 0.51
C CYS A 13 43.17 -3.95 0.76
N ALA A 14 43.75 -2.81 0.41
CA ALA A 14 43.10 -1.51 0.54
C ALA A 14 41.87 -1.38 -0.38
N ALA A 15 41.95 -1.87 -1.62
CA ALA A 15 40.84 -1.87 -2.56
C ALA A 15 39.70 -2.81 -2.09
N LEU A 16 40.03 -4.00 -1.57
CA LEU A 16 39.04 -4.93 -1.01
C LEU A 16 38.37 -4.37 0.25
N CYS A 17 39.14 -3.73 1.14
CA CYS A 17 38.58 -3.03 2.30
C CYS A 17 37.68 -1.86 1.87
N GLY A 18 38.13 -1.05 0.91
CA GLY A 18 37.34 0.06 0.36
C GLY A 18 36.03 -0.43 -0.28
N TRP A 19 36.09 -1.50 -1.06
CA TRP A 19 34.90 -2.16 -1.64
C TRP A 19 33.96 -2.68 -0.56
N PHE A 20 34.47 -3.40 0.45
CA PHE A 20 33.66 -3.92 1.54
C PHE A 20 32.98 -2.80 2.34
N VAL A 21 33.72 -1.73 2.63
CA VAL A 21 33.16 -0.54 3.30
C VAL A 21 32.08 0.10 2.44
N LEU A 22 32.32 0.38 1.17
CA LEU A 22 31.35 1.06 0.31
C LEU A 22 30.10 0.22 0.03
N THR A 23 30.19 -1.12 0.05
CA THR A 23 29.06 -2.00 -0.29
C THR A 23 28.30 -2.53 0.92
N GLN A 24 28.97 -2.75 2.06
CA GLN A 24 28.37 -3.41 3.23
C GLN A 24 28.10 -2.45 4.39
N LEU A 25 28.91 -1.42 4.59
CA LEU A 25 28.71 -0.50 5.72
C LEU A 25 27.45 0.37 5.55
N PRO A 26 27.13 0.94 4.37
CA PRO A 26 25.88 1.68 4.20
C PRO A 26 24.66 0.80 4.47
N SER A 27 24.59 -0.39 3.86
CA SER A 27 23.45 -1.28 4.04
C SER A 27 23.28 -1.75 5.48
N ARG A 28 24.37 -2.06 6.20
CA ARG A 28 24.30 -2.49 7.60
C ARG A 28 24.11 -1.34 8.59
N ALA A 29 24.65 -0.16 8.32
CA ALA A 29 24.46 1.02 9.17
C ALA A 29 23.05 1.62 9.01
N PHE A 30 22.54 1.72 7.78
CA PHE A 30 21.22 2.31 7.51
C PHE A 30 20.04 1.33 7.72
N ARG A 31 20.27 0.00 7.76
CA ARG A 31 19.21 -1.01 8.03
C ARG A 31 19.22 -1.59 9.44
N ARG A 32 20.18 -1.20 10.29
CA ARG A 32 20.49 -1.91 11.54
C ARG A 32 19.29 -2.07 12.48
N GLU A 33 18.32 -1.18 12.39
CA GLU A 33 17.09 -1.23 13.18
C GLU A 33 15.83 -1.26 12.30
N ALA A 34 15.93 -0.88 11.01
CA ALA A 34 14.79 -0.87 10.10
C ALA A 34 14.25 -2.27 9.81
N THR A 35 15.11 -3.29 9.85
CA THR A 35 14.74 -4.69 9.60
C THR A 35 13.58 -5.11 10.50
N GLU A 36 13.66 -4.86 11.80
CA GLU A 36 12.64 -5.24 12.79
C GLU A 36 11.27 -4.56 12.57
N TRP A 37 11.22 -3.49 11.78
CA TRP A 37 9.98 -2.79 11.43
C TRP A 37 9.31 -3.31 10.16
N VAL A 38 9.99 -4.18 9.38
CA VAL A 38 9.54 -4.60 8.05
C VAL A 38 9.57 -6.12 7.79
N THR A 39 10.05 -6.93 8.75
CA THR A 39 10.21 -8.39 8.63
C THR A 39 9.15 -9.24 9.32
N GLY A 40 8.10 -8.64 9.87
CA GLY A 40 7.02 -9.31 10.59
C GLY A 40 7.30 -9.55 12.08
N ASP A 41 8.37 -8.94 12.60
CA ASP A 41 8.81 -9.09 13.98
C ASP A 41 7.87 -8.38 14.99
N GLU A 42 8.13 -8.57 16.27
CA GLU A 42 7.29 -8.08 17.38
C GLU A 42 6.97 -6.58 17.30
N ARG A 43 7.92 -5.75 16.87
CA ARG A 43 7.73 -4.30 16.69
C ARG A 43 6.71 -3.96 15.59
N GLN A 44 6.78 -4.64 14.45
CA GLN A 44 5.80 -4.47 13.38
C GLN A 44 4.41 -4.94 13.83
N GLN A 45 4.35 -6.03 14.60
CA GLN A 45 3.10 -6.52 15.18
C GLN A 45 2.51 -5.54 16.20
N GLU A 46 3.35 -4.88 17.01
CA GLU A 46 2.92 -3.81 17.93
C GLU A 46 2.37 -2.59 17.18
N LEU A 47 3.07 -2.14 16.14
CA LEU A 47 2.59 -1.08 15.27
C LEU A 47 1.23 -1.43 14.65
N ALA A 48 1.09 -2.65 14.11
CA ALA A 48 -0.16 -3.11 13.53
C ALA A 48 -1.29 -3.12 14.58
N ARG A 49 -1.02 -3.59 15.81
CA ARG A 49 -1.99 -3.52 16.93
C ARG A 49 -2.41 -2.09 17.25
N SER A 50 -1.47 -1.15 17.28
CA SER A 50 -1.75 0.28 17.53
C SER A 50 -2.66 0.86 16.44
N VAL A 51 -2.30 0.67 15.17
CA VAL A 51 -3.13 1.12 14.02
C VAL A 51 -4.53 0.50 14.09
N ASN A 52 -4.62 -0.81 14.31
CA ASN A 52 -5.90 -1.53 14.39
C ASN A 52 -6.78 -1.07 15.55
N SER A 53 -6.20 -0.57 16.64
CA SER A 53 -6.96 -0.05 17.78
C SER A 53 -7.64 1.29 17.48
N GLN A 54 -7.09 2.07 16.55
CA GLN A 54 -7.63 3.38 16.17
C GLN A 54 -8.69 3.28 15.08
N LEU A 55 -8.60 2.25 14.22
CA LEU A 55 -9.46 2.07 13.04
C LEU A 55 -10.98 2.17 13.32
N PRO A 56 -11.55 1.63 14.42
CA PRO A 56 -12.98 1.79 14.71
C PRO A 56 -13.43 3.25 14.91
N GLY A 57 -12.50 4.14 15.26
CA GLY A 57 -12.77 5.57 15.37
C GLY A 57 -12.78 6.27 14.02
N VAL A 58 -11.90 5.86 13.10
CA VAL A 58 -11.60 6.57 11.85
C VAL A 58 -12.88 6.83 11.06
N ALA A 59 -13.16 8.11 10.80
CA ALA A 59 -14.25 8.56 9.95
C ALA A 59 -13.90 9.97 9.43
N PRO A 60 -14.49 10.42 8.31
CA PRO A 60 -14.18 11.74 7.75
C PRO A 60 -14.30 12.86 8.79
N ARG A 61 -15.36 12.83 9.61
CA ARG A 61 -15.64 13.79 10.69
C ARG A 61 -14.55 13.91 11.78
N GLN A 62 -13.57 13.01 11.83
CA GLN A 62 -12.48 13.07 12.80
C GLN A 62 -11.27 13.86 12.31
N PHE A 63 -11.18 14.09 11.00
CA PHE A 63 -10.13 14.89 10.41
C PHE A 63 -10.56 16.35 10.36
N THR A 64 -9.57 17.24 10.44
CA THR A 64 -9.76 18.70 10.46
C THR A 64 -8.85 19.36 9.44
N THR A 65 -8.83 18.84 8.22
CA THR A 65 -7.98 19.36 7.14
C THR A 65 -8.49 20.68 6.57
N GLY A 66 -9.74 21.04 6.87
CA GLY A 66 -10.44 22.19 6.30
C GLY A 66 -11.07 21.91 4.94
N SER A 67 -11.13 20.65 4.52
CA SER A 67 -11.72 20.19 3.26
C SER A 67 -12.42 18.86 3.47
N GLU A 68 -13.74 18.81 3.26
CA GLU A 68 -14.51 17.56 3.36
C GLU A 68 -13.96 16.46 2.44
N LEU A 69 -13.37 16.86 1.30
CA LEU A 69 -12.69 15.93 0.41
C LEU A 69 -11.51 15.27 1.11
N PHE A 70 -10.59 16.08 1.63
CA PHE A 70 -9.36 15.57 2.23
C PHE A 70 -9.65 14.83 3.54
N ASP A 71 -10.63 15.28 4.33
CA ASP A 71 -11.08 14.57 5.51
C ASP A 71 -11.56 13.15 5.16
N GLY A 72 -12.28 13.01 4.03
CA GLY A 72 -12.68 11.73 3.48
C GLY A 72 -11.53 10.88 2.93
N GLU A 73 -10.62 11.48 2.16
CA GLU A 73 -9.42 10.81 1.65
C GLU A 73 -8.55 10.26 2.78
N TRP A 74 -8.39 11.01 3.88
CA TRP A 74 -7.62 10.56 5.04
C TRP A 74 -8.30 9.41 5.78
N ALA A 75 -9.64 9.42 5.88
CA ALA A 75 -10.38 8.30 6.45
C ALA A 75 -10.24 7.03 5.60
N PHE A 76 -10.42 7.15 4.28
CA PHE A 76 -10.23 6.06 3.34
C PHE A 76 -8.80 5.55 3.31
N GLY A 77 -7.82 6.44 3.15
CA GLY A 77 -6.40 6.12 3.08
C GLY A 77 -5.91 5.42 4.34
N THR A 78 -6.36 5.87 5.53
CA THR A 78 -6.04 5.18 6.79
C THR A 78 -6.53 3.73 6.79
N GLY A 79 -7.78 3.49 6.35
CA GLY A 79 -8.33 2.16 6.25
C GLY A 79 -7.63 1.28 5.22
N VAL A 80 -7.29 1.82 4.04
CA VAL A 80 -6.58 1.08 2.98
C VAL A 80 -5.18 0.69 3.46
N MET A 81 -4.45 1.62 4.04
CA MET A 81 -3.10 1.35 4.54
C MET A 81 -3.12 0.34 5.68
N ALA A 82 -4.16 0.37 6.54
CA ALA A 82 -4.38 -0.67 7.53
C ALA A 82 -4.66 -2.04 6.88
N ALA A 83 -5.50 -2.10 5.83
CA ALA A 83 -5.78 -3.34 5.12
C ALA A 83 -4.51 -3.95 4.48
N ILE A 84 -3.73 -3.13 3.78
CA ILE A 84 -2.44 -3.51 3.16
C ILE A 84 -1.45 -3.97 4.21
N GLY A 85 -1.19 -3.16 5.24
CA GLY A 85 -0.19 -3.46 6.25
C GLY A 85 -0.48 -4.74 7.03
N ASN A 86 -1.75 -5.00 7.36
CA ASN A 86 -2.15 -6.25 7.99
C ASN A 86 -2.05 -7.46 7.05
N ALA A 87 -2.40 -7.31 5.77
CA ALA A 87 -2.24 -8.40 4.81
C ALA A 87 -0.77 -8.73 4.57
N GLN A 88 0.10 -7.71 4.47
CA GLN A 88 1.55 -7.89 4.41
C GLN A 88 2.09 -8.61 5.64
N LEU A 89 1.70 -8.20 6.84
CA LEU A 89 2.10 -8.87 8.07
C LEU A 89 1.64 -10.34 8.09
N ALA A 90 0.45 -10.63 7.58
CA ALA A 90 -0.05 -12.00 7.47
C ALA A 90 0.75 -12.86 6.47
N LEU A 91 1.33 -12.27 5.43
CA LEU A 91 2.24 -12.95 4.51
C LEU A 91 3.62 -13.23 5.15
N GLN A 92 4.08 -12.33 6.02
CA GLN A 92 5.45 -12.35 6.56
C GLN A 92 5.59 -13.17 7.86
N SER A 93 4.54 -13.22 8.69
CA SER A 93 4.60 -13.85 10.02
C SER A 93 3.56 -14.95 10.15
N SER A 94 4.01 -16.20 10.32
CA SER A 94 3.12 -17.33 10.63
C SER A 94 2.36 -17.13 11.93
N ASP A 95 3.02 -16.52 12.92
CA ASP A 95 2.49 -16.35 14.27
C ASP A 95 1.37 -15.32 14.31
N ALA A 96 1.51 -14.24 13.51
CA ALA A 96 0.50 -13.19 13.41
C ALA A 96 -0.50 -13.40 12.27
N ARG A 97 -0.39 -14.49 11.49
CA ARG A 97 -1.10 -14.68 10.23
C ARG A 97 -2.61 -14.52 10.36
N ASP A 98 -3.25 -15.30 11.22
CA ASP A 98 -4.72 -15.34 11.31
C ASP A 98 -5.30 -14.06 11.90
N ALA A 99 -4.61 -13.50 12.91
CA ALA A 99 -5.00 -12.25 13.54
C ALA A 99 -4.91 -11.07 12.54
N SER A 100 -3.82 -11.02 11.76
CA SER A 100 -3.58 -9.98 10.78
C SER A 100 -4.47 -10.15 9.55
N LYS A 101 -4.71 -11.38 9.10
CA LYS A 101 -5.73 -11.69 8.06
C LYS A 101 -7.09 -11.13 8.47
N SER A 102 -7.53 -11.43 9.69
CA SER A 102 -8.81 -10.94 10.24
C SER A 102 -8.84 -9.41 10.40
N ALA A 103 -7.72 -8.79 10.74
CA ALA A 103 -7.61 -7.33 10.84
C ALA A 103 -7.69 -6.65 9.47
N SER A 104 -7.06 -7.24 8.44
CA SER A 104 -7.18 -6.79 7.06
C SER A 104 -8.63 -6.84 6.59
N ASP A 105 -9.37 -7.93 6.87
CA ASP A 105 -10.79 -8.05 6.52
C ASP A 105 -11.68 -7.00 7.20
N ARG A 106 -11.38 -6.65 8.47
CA ARG A 106 -12.08 -5.55 9.16
C ARG A 106 -11.80 -4.20 8.51
N ALA A 107 -10.56 -3.96 8.08
CA ALA A 107 -10.19 -2.74 7.38
C ALA A 107 -10.83 -2.65 5.99
N LEU A 108 -10.89 -3.76 5.25
CA LEU A 108 -11.63 -3.85 3.98
C LEU A 108 -13.11 -3.53 4.17
N ARG A 109 -13.74 -4.08 5.22
CA ARG A 109 -15.14 -3.74 5.57
C ARG A 109 -15.32 -2.26 5.86
N HIS A 110 -14.36 -1.65 6.53
CA HIS A 110 -14.39 -0.24 6.86
C HIS A 110 -14.32 0.63 5.59
N VAL A 111 -13.32 0.41 4.72
CA VAL A 111 -13.14 1.22 3.49
C VAL A 111 -14.25 1.01 2.48
N THR A 112 -14.84 -0.19 2.43
CA THR A 112 -16.00 -0.50 1.58
C THR A 112 -17.34 -0.10 2.22
N SER A 113 -17.35 0.65 3.32
CA SER A 113 -18.58 1.15 3.92
C SER A 113 -19.13 2.38 3.18
N TRP A 114 -20.43 2.62 3.29
CA TRP A 114 -21.11 3.73 2.61
C TRP A 114 -20.61 5.11 3.06
N GLU A 115 -20.25 5.24 4.33
CA GLU A 115 -19.71 6.47 4.93
C GLU A 115 -18.32 6.78 4.37
N ILE A 116 -17.43 5.79 4.34
CA ILE A 116 -16.02 6.01 3.95
C ILE A 116 -15.88 6.34 2.46
N ARG A 117 -16.65 5.72 1.57
CA ARG A 117 -16.61 6.10 0.14
C ARG A 117 -17.38 7.38 -0.19
N GLY A 118 -17.92 8.07 0.81
CA GLY A 118 -18.77 9.25 0.60
C GLY A 118 -18.06 10.43 -0.07
N PHE A 119 -16.76 10.62 0.18
CA PHE A 119 -15.99 11.72 -0.43
C PHE A 119 -15.85 11.57 -1.94
N ASP A 120 -15.53 10.36 -2.38
CA ASP A 120 -15.34 10.01 -3.78
C ASP A 120 -16.67 10.12 -4.53
N ARG A 121 -17.76 9.62 -3.91
CA ARG A 121 -19.11 9.85 -4.41
C ARG A 121 -19.48 11.31 -4.58
N ALA A 122 -19.14 12.14 -3.60
CA ALA A 122 -19.47 13.55 -3.65
C ALA A 122 -18.75 14.25 -4.81
N ARG A 123 -17.55 13.78 -5.19
CA ARG A 123 -16.78 14.33 -6.31
C ARG A 123 -17.22 13.83 -7.68
N TRP A 124 -17.54 12.55 -7.78
CA TRP A 124 -17.96 11.95 -9.06
C TRP A 124 -19.47 12.07 -9.32
N GLY A 125 -20.29 12.25 -8.28
CA GLY A 125 -21.74 12.20 -8.38
C GLY A 125 -22.30 10.77 -8.47
N SER A 126 -21.45 9.76 -8.34
CA SER A 126 -21.77 8.34 -8.49
C SER A 126 -21.00 7.48 -7.49
N ASP A 127 -21.45 6.24 -7.25
CA ASP A 127 -20.80 5.34 -6.30
C ASP A 127 -19.68 4.51 -6.95
N PRO A 128 -18.44 4.51 -6.40
CA PRO A 128 -17.33 3.78 -7.01
C PRO A 128 -17.53 2.27 -7.05
N LEU A 129 -18.37 1.71 -6.15
CA LEU A 129 -18.61 0.26 -6.03
C LEU A 129 -19.92 -0.20 -6.67
N THR A 130 -20.69 0.69 -7.32
CA THR A 130 -21.90 0.28 -8.05
C THR A 130 -21.54 -0.18 -9.48
N PRO A 131 -22.09 -1.29 -10.02
CA PRO A 131 -21.62 -1.94 -11.26
C PRO A 131 -22.03 -1.14 -12.50
N ALA A 132 -21.48 -1.28 -13.72
CA ALA A 132 -20.28 -1.90 -14.30
C ALA A 132 -19.98 -1.18 -15.65
N ASP A 133 -21.02 -0.55 -16.23
CA ASP A 133 -20.95 0.29 -17.43
C ASP A 133 -20.55 1.75 -17.16
N SER A 134 -20.26 2.11 -15.91
CA SER A 134 -19.78 3.47 -15.61
C SER A 134 -18.40 3.67 -16.25
N ARG A 135 -18.31 4.73 -17.07
CA ARG A 135 -17.05 5.20 -17.67
C ARG A 135 -16.24 6.09 -16.72
N GLU A 136 -16.74 6.33 -15.53
CA GLU A 136 -16.07 7.14 -14.52
C GLU A 136 -14.94 6.33 -13.90
N ALA A 137 -13.79 7.00 -13.74
CA ALA A 137 -12.54 6.34 -13.45
C ALA A 137 -12.39 5.97 -11.96
N HIS A 138 -12.70 6.89 -11.06
CA HIS A 138 -12.55 6.71 -9.61
C HIS A 138 -11.17 6.14 -9.22
N VAL A 139 -10.08 6.50 -9.94
CA VAL A 139 -8.83 5.72 -9.88
C VAL A 139 -8.15 5.78 -8.50
N ALA A 140 -8.29 6.89 -7.77
CA ALA A 140 -7.81 6.98 -6.39
C ALA A 140 -8.54 6.01 -5.46
N TYR A 141 -9.86 5.87 -5.59
CA TYR A 141 -10.59 4.93 -4.76
C TYR A 141 -10.35 3.49 -5.22
N LEU A 142 -10.57 3.21 -6.51
CA LEU A 142 -10.51 1.85 -7.05
C LEU A 142 -9.09 1.29 -7.11
N GLY A 143 -8.08 2.09 -7.47
CA GLY A 143 -6.69 1.64 -7.56
C GLY A 143 -6.15 1.22 -6.18
N TYR A 144 -6.32 2.07 -5.17
CA TYR A 144 -5.90 1.78 -3.80
C TYR A 144 -6.66 0.59 -3.20
N LEU A 145 -7.97 0.51 -3.41
CA LEU A 145 -8.77 -0.63 -2.96
C LEU A 145 -8.35 -1.93 -3.67
N ASN A 146 -8.09 -1.88 -4.99
CA ASN A 146 -7.66 -3.05 -5.75
C ASN A 146 -6.32 -3.62 -5.23
N LEU A 147 -5.37 -2.75 -4.90
CA LEU A 147 -4.11 -3.17 -4.28
C LEU A 147 -4.35 -3.87 -2.93
N ALA A 148 -5.18 -3.27 -2.06
CA ALA A 148 -5.49 -3.86 -0.75
C ALA A 148 -6.16 -5.23 -0.89
N LEU A 149 -7.11 -5.37 -1.82
CA LEU A 149 -7.79 -6.61 -2.13
C LEU A 149 -6.82 -7.67 -2.68
N SER A 150 -5.95 -7.29 -3.60
CA SER A 150 -4.98 -8.19 -4.23
C SER A 150 -3.96 -8.76 -3.23
N ILE A 151 -3.42 -7.91 -2.34
CA ILE A 151 -2.52 -8.38 -1.28
C ILE A 151 -3.27 -9.27 -0.28
N ARG A 152 -4.51 -8.91 0.07
CA ARG A 152 -5.33 -9.75 0.95
C ARG A 152 -5.63 -11.11 0.33
N HIS A 153 -5.93 -11.17 -0.97
CA HIS A 153 -6.13 -12.42 -1.71
C HIS A 153 -4.89 -13.33 -1.66
N ALA A 154 -3.69 -12.76 -1.77
CA ALA A 154 -2.43 -13.51 -1.68
C ALA A 154 -2.22 -14.21 -0.32
N VAL A 155 -2.85 -13.74 0.76
CA VAL A 155 -2.84 -14.39 2.09
C VAL A 155 -3.69 -15.67 2.11
N GLY A 156 -4.64 -15.79 1.18
CA GLY A 156 -5.63 -16.86 1.05
C GLY A 156 -7.03 -16.29 0.78
N SER A 157 -8.01 -17.17 0.52
CA SER A 157 -9.37 -16.75 0.14
C SER A 157 -10.02 -15.78 1.12
N SER A 158 -10.91 -14.95 0.56
CA SER A 158 -11.61 -13.87 1.25
C SER A 158 -13.01 -13.68 0.68
N ASP A 159 -13.92 -13.17 1.51
CA ASP A 159 -15.26 -12.74 1.05
C ASP A 159 -15.19 -11.57 0.05
N TYR A 160 -14.01 -10.96 -0.10
CA TYR A 160 -13.75 -9.86 -1.02
C TYR A 160 -13.14 -10.27 -2.37
N ASP A 161 -12.89 -11.56 -2.61
CA ASP A 161 -12.22 -12.03 -3.83
C ASP A 161 -13.01 -11.61 -5.09
N GLU A 162 -14.34 -11.81 -5.08
CA GLU A 162 -15.22 -11.42 -6.19
C GLU A 162 -15.19 -9.89 -6.44
N LEU A 163 -15.17 -9.09 -5.38
CA LEU A 163 -15.06 -7.64 -5.50
C LEU A 163 -13.73 -7.22 -6.14
N GLY A 164 -12.64 -7.89 -5.78
CA GLY A 164 -11.31 -7.65 -6.36
C GLY A 164 -11.26 -7.95 -7.85
N GLU A 165 -11.86 -9.06 -8.27
CA GLU A 165 -11.99 -9.42 -9.69
C GLU A 165 -12.79 -8.37 -10.46
N GLN A 166 -13.96 -7.98 -9.94
CA GLN A 166 -14.82 -6.95 -10.58
C GLN A 166 -14.09 -5.60 -10.73
N ILE A 167 -13.37 -5.16 -9.70
CA ILE A 167 -12.60 -3.90 -9.74
C ILE A 167 -11.45 -4.01 -10.74
N THR A 168 -10.72 -5.13 -10.75
CA THR A 168 -9.62 -5.37 -11.70
C THR A 168 -10.13 -5.34 -13.14
N GLU A 169 -11.22 -6.04 -13.44
CA GLU A 169 -11.82 -6.04 -14.78
C GLU A 169 -12.28 -4.65 -15.23
N ARG A 170 -12.88 -3.89 -14.31
CA ARG A 170 -13.28 -2.50 -14.56
C ARG A 170 -12.07 -1.62 -14.87
N LEU A 171 -11.03 -1.65 -14.04
CA LEU A 171 -9.82 -0.86 -14.25
C LEU A 171 -9.15 -1.21 -15.59
N VAL A 172 -9.03 -2.49 -15.91
CA VAL A 172 -8.48 -2.95 -17.21
C VAL A 172 -9.29 -2.38 -18.38
N THR A 173 -10.61 -2.41 -18.29
CA THR A 173 -11.50 -1.86 -19.33
C THR A 173 -11.32 -0.35 -19.48
N LEU A 174 -11.30 0.38 -18.36
CA LEU A 174 -11.10 1.83 -18.35
C LEU A 174 -9.73 2.21 -18.94
N TYR A 175 -8.64 1.56 -18.52
CA TYR A 175 -7.30 1.84 -19.03
C TYR A 175 -7.21 1.62 -20.55
N ARG A 176 -7.77 0.52 -21.06
CA ARG A 176 -7.81 0.24 -22.52
C ARG A 176 -8.55 1.31 -23.31
N GLY A 177 -9.57 1.92 -22.72
CA GLY A 177 -10.33 3.02 -23.31
C GLY A 177 -9.72 4.41 -23.09
N SER A 178 -8.72 4.54 -22.22
CA SER A 178 -8.17 5.83 -21.81
C SER A 178 -7.11 6.36 -22.79
N PRO A 179 -7.13 7.66 -23.13
CA PRO A 179 -6.02 8.30 -23.82
C PRO A 179 -4.75 8.25 -22.97
N GLY A 180 -3.67 7.66 -23.50
CA GLY A 180 -2.36 7.68 -22.83
C GLY A 180 -2.22 6.78 -21.60
N MET A 181 -3.14 5.82 -21.38
CA MET A 181 -3.10 4.88 -20.25
C MET A 181 -3.13 5.58 -18.88
N LEU A 182 -3.87 6.68 -18.79
CA LEU A 182 -4.06 7.44 -17.57
C LEU A 182 -5.55 7.60 -17.27
N LEU A 183 -5.91 7.32 -16.02
CA LEU A 183 -7.26 7.49 -15.50
C LEU A 183 -7.33 8.69 -14.57
N GLU A 184 -8.51 9.29 -14.54
CA GLU A 184 -8.84 10.42 -13.70
C GLU A 184 -9.02 10.00 -12.24
N THR A 185 -8.47 10.79 -11.34
CA THR A 185 -8.72 10.70 -9.89
C THR A 185 -10.09 11.29 -9.58
N TYR A 186 -10.32 12.50 -10.08
CA TYR A 186 -11.59 13.23 -10.06
C TYR A 186 -11.89 13.75 -11.48
N PRO A 187 -13.14 14.13 -11.80
CA PRO A 187 -13.48 14.61 -13.14
C PRO A 187 -12.54 15.71 -13.65
N GLY A 188 -11.80 15.41 -14.72
CA GLY A 188 -10.82 16.32 -15.33
C GLY A 188 -9.49 16.48 -14.57
N GLU A 189 -9.26 15.73 -13.50
CA GLU A 189 -8.04 15.78 -12.68
C GLU A 189 -7.27 14.45 -12.73
N TYR A 190 -5.96 14.54 -12.99
CA TYR A 190 -5.07 13.39 -13.12
C TYR A 190 -3.94 13.49 -12.09
N TYR A 191 -3.89 12.54 -11.16
CA TYR A 191 -2.78 12.42 -10.21
C TYR A 191 -2.02 11.11 -10.50
N PRO A 192 -0.76 11.18 -10.97
CA PRO A 192 0.01 9.99 -11.34
C PRO A 192 0.20 8.97 -10.21
N VAL A 193 0.20 9.42 -8.96
CA VAL A 193 0.32 8.54 -7.79
C VAL A 193 -0.84 7.54 -7.72
N ASP A 194 -2.05 7.94 -8.06
CA ASP A 194 -3.23 7.07 -7.96
C ASP A 194 -3.23 6.00 -9.06
N ASN A 195 -2.74 6.38 -10.25
CA ASN A 195 -2.53 5.43 -11.33
C ASN A 195 -1.39 4.45 -11.00
N ALA A 196 -0.34 4.89 -10.30
CA ALA A 196 0.72 3.99 -9.83
C ALA A 196 0.18 2.94 -8.84
N MET A 197 -0.79 3.31 -8.00
CA MET A 197 -1.44 2.36 -7.09
C MET A 197 -2.31 1.34 -7.82
N ALA A 198 -2.95 1.71 -8.93
CA ALA A 198 -3.69 0.77 -9.77
C ALA A 198 -2.77 -0.22 -10.54
N ILE A 199 -1.48 0.11 -10.71
CA ILE A 199 -0.47 -0.75 -11.34
C ILE A 199 0.12 -1.76 -10.35
N ALA A 200 0.25 -1.37 -9.09
CA ALA A 200 0.94 -2.12 -8.03
C ALA A 200 0.23 -3.44 -7.68
#